data_AF-A0A951I9Q1-F1
#
_entry.id   AF-A0A951I9Q1-F1
#
_cell.length_a   1.000
_cell.length_b   1.000
_cell.length_c   1.000
_cell.angle_alpha   90.00
_cell.angle_beta   90.00
_cell.angle_gamma   90.00
#
_symmetry.space_group_name_H-M   'P 1'
#
loop_
_entity.id
_entity.type
_entity.pdbx_description
1 polymer ?
#
loop_
_entity_poly.entity_id
_entity_poly.type
_entity_poly.pdbx_seq_one_letter_code
_entity_poly.pdbx_strand_id
1 'polypeptide(L)' 'MKIKTPAELKDGDQCTVVGGTHAGKSGTVRDINTSKTGHITITVEQKNGIRFKTLGKNVSVPTGR' A
#
# COMPACT_ATOMS: atom_id res chain seq x y z
N MET A 1 -14.02 -0.16 5.44
CA MET A 1 -12.58 -0.34 5.09
C MET A 1 -11.77 0.38 6.15
N LYS A 2 -10.85 -0.31 6.82
CA LYS A 2 -10.04 0.33 7.88
C LYS A 2 -8.76 0.85 7.23
N ILE A 3 -8.41 2.10 7.49
CA ILE A 3 -7.10 2.61 7.07
C ILE A 3 -6.13 2.05 8.11
N LYS A 4 -5.40 0.99 7.76
CA LYS A 4 -4.27 0.54 8.58
C LYS A 4 -3.24 1.66 8.60
N THR A 5 -2.64 1.91 9.75
CA THR A 5 -1.50 2.82 9.78
C THR A 5 -0.37 2.22 8.95
N PRO A 6 0.52 3.03 8.36
CA PRO A 6 1.60 2.53 7.51
C PRO A 6 2.49 1.49 8.21
N ALA A 7 2.61 1.57 9.54
CA ALA A 7 3.35 0.64 10.38
C ALA A 7 2.67 -0.73 10.56
N GLU A 8 1.37 -0.83 10.32
CA GLU A 8 0.58 -2.07 10.42
C GLU A 8 0.44 -2.80 9.09
N LEU A 9 0.94 -2.22 8.00
CA LEU A 9 0.96 -2.85 6.69
C LEU A 9 1.85 -4.09 6.72
N LYS A 10 1.37 -5.16 6.08
CA LYS A 10 2.12 -6.42 5.93
C LYS A 10 2.26 -6.77 4.46
N ASP A 11 3.37 -7.40 4.12
CA ASP A 11 3.55 -7.98 2.78
C ASP A 11 2.46 -9.03 2.54
N GLY A 12 1.83 -8.99 1.36
CA GLY A 12 0.68 -9.82 1.03
C GLY A 12 -0.69 -9.21 1.36
N ASP A 13 -0.76 -8.11 2.11
CA ASP A 13 -2.04 -7.42 2.35
C ASP A 13 -2.65 -6.96 1.01
N GLN A 14 -3.94 -7.19 0.81
CA GLN A 14 -4.68 -6.49 -0.26
C GLN A 14 -4.87 -5.03 0.16
N CYS A 15 -4.62 -4.09 -0.75
CA CYS A 15 -4.77 -2.67 -0.47
C CYS A 15 -5.40 -1.93 -1.64
N THR A 16 -6.01 -0.79 -1.32
CA THR A 16 -6.51 0.18 -2.29
C THR A 16 -5.80 1.51 -2.02
N VAL A 17 -5.29 2.12 -3.08
CA VAL A 17 -4.65 3.43 -3.00
C VAL A 17 -5.74 4.50 -2.95
N VAL A 18 -5.74 5.27 -1.87
CA VAL A 18 -6.75 6.30 -1.58
C VAL A 18 -6.23 7.73 -1.83
N GLY A 19 -4.94 7.90 -2.15
CA GLY A 19 -4.36 9.22 -2.41
C GLY A 19 -3.09 9.19 -3.28
N GLY A 20 -2.69 10.37 -3.76
CA GLY A 20 -1.55 10.55 -4.67
C GLY A 20 -1.86 10.17 -6.13
N THR A 21 -0.83 10.12 -6.97
CA THR A 21 -0.96 9.89 -8.43
C THR A 21 -1.60 8.54 -8.80
N HIS A 22 -1.52 7.56 -7.91
CA HIS A 22 -2.04 6.21 -8.14
C HIS A 22 -3.41 5.96 -7.45
N ALA A 23 -4.09 7.01 -6.98
CA ALA A 23 -5.39 6.89 -6.33
C ALA A 23 -6.42 6.12 -7.19
N GLY A 24 -7.26 5.31 -6.55
CA GLY A 24 -8.25 4.45 -7.20
C GLY A 24 -7.71 3.10 -7.68
N LYS A 25 -6.38 2.90 -7.69
CA LYS A 25 -5.78 1.60 -7.99
C LYS A 25 -5.78 0.68 -6.77
N SER A 26 -5.89 -0.61 -7.01
CA SER A 26 -5.78 -1.65 -5.97
C SER A 26 -4.76 -2.71 -6.35
N GLY A 27 -4.26 -3.43 -5.35
CA GLY A 27 -3.31 -4.52 -5.52
C GLY A 27 -2.82 -5.09 -4.21
N THR A 28 -1.78 -5.91 -4.30
CA THR A 28 -1.13 -6.55 -3.16
C THR A 28 0.06 -5.72 -2.70
N VAL A 29 0.19 -5.50 -1.39
CA VAL A 29 1.35 -4.86 -0.78
C VAL A 29 2.57 -5.77 -0.91
N ARG A 30 3.66 -5.22 -1.43
CA ARG A 30 5.00 -5.81 -1.56
C ARG A 30 6.07 -4.83 -1.11
N ASP A 31 7.25 -5.32 -0.74
CA ASP A 31 8.47 -4.53 -0.52
C ASP A 31 8.27 -3.30 0.40
N ILE A 32 7.90 -3.56 1.66
CA ILE A 32 7.69 -2.50 2.66
C ILE A 32 9.05 -1.98 3.14
N ASN A 33 9.32 -0.70 2.91
CA ASN A 33 10.59 -0.06 3.25
C ASN A 33 10.37 1.25 4.00
N THR A 34 11.14 1.47 5.05
CA THR A 34 11.23 2.77 5.73
C THR A 34 12.32 3.61 5.06
N SER A 35 11.94 4.74 4.47
CA SER A 35 12.88 5.67 3.85
C SER A 35 13.74 6.40 4.90
N LYS A 36 14.84 7.03 4.45
CA LYS A 36 15.75 7.80 5.31
C LYS A 36 15.05 8.91 6.10
N THR A 37 13.94 9.44 5.59
CA THR A 37 13.13 10.48 6.25
C THR A 37 12.06 9.90 7.18
N GLY A 38 12.06 8.59 7.41
CA GLY A 38 11.11 7.89 8.28
C GLY A 38 9.76 7.57 7.64
N HIS A 39 9.55 7.93 6.37
CA HIS A 39 8.30 7.61 5.68
C HIS A 39 8.32 6.15 5.20
N ILE A 40 7.24 5.42 5.48
CA ILE A 40 7.04 4.06 4.96
C ILE A 40 6.59 4.15 3.50
N THR A 41 7.32 3.44 2.65
CA THR A 41 7.03 3.22 1.23
C THR A 41 6.71 1.76 1.02
N ILE A 42 5.83 1.49 0.07
CA ILE A 42 5.46 0.13 -0.34
C ILE A 42 5.42 0.06 -1.86
N THR A 43 5.65 -1.14 -2.39
CA THR A 43 5.31 -1.48 -3.77
C THR A 43 3.91 -2.09 -3.79
N VAL A 44 3.06 -1.67 -4.71
CA VAL A 44 1.76 -2.30 -4.94
C VAL A 44 1.84 -3.08 -6.24
N GLU A 45 1.54 -4.37 -6.17
CA GLU A 45 1.46 -5.26 -7.33
C GLU A 45 0.00 -5.49 -7.71
N GLN A 46 -0.36 -5.11 -8.93
CA GLN A 46 -1.70 -5.29 -9.47
C GLN A 46 -1.86 -6.68 -10.10
N LYS A 47 -3.12 -7.12 -10.27
CA LYS A 47 -3.45 -8.43 -10.88
C LYS A 47 -2.90 -8.61 -12.30
N ASN A 48 -2.70 -7.52 -13.03
CA ASN A 48 -2.15 -7.52 -14.39
C ASN A 48 -0.60 -7.49 -14.41
N GLY A 49 0.06 -7.65 -13.26
CA GLY A 49 1.51 -7.63 -13.13
C GLY A 49 2.14 -6.24 -13.04
N ILE A 50 1.35 -5.16 -13.13
CA ILE A 50 1.87 -3.79 -12.97
C ILE A 50 2.29 -3.59 -11.51
N ARG A 51 3.52 -3.10 -11.31
CA ARG A 51 4.06 -2.73 -10.01
C ARG A 51 4.37 -1.25 -9.95
N PHE A 52 4.01 -0.59 -8.85
CA PHE A 52 4.34 0.81 -8.64
C PHE A 52 4.59 1.09 -7.15
N LYS A 53 5.45 2.07 -6.87
CA LYS A 53 5.77 2.49 -5.50
C LYS A 53 4.82 3.60 -5.04
N THR A 54 4.40 3.54 -3.79
CA THR A 54 3.60 4.58 -3.15
C THR A 54 3.97 4.72 -1.67
N LEU A 55 3.46 5.77 -1.01
CA LEU A 55 3.59 5.93 0.43
C LEU A 55 2.56 5.05 1.14
N GLY A 56 2.96 4.39 2.22
CA GLY A 56 2.06 3.57 3.03
C GLY A 56 0.87 4.36 3.59
N LYS A 57 1.02 5.67 3.80
CA LYS A 57 -0.07 6.54 4.26
C LYS A 57 -1.18 6.75 3.22
N ASN A 58 -0.91 6.44 1.95
CA ASN A 58 -1.84 6.62 0.84
C ASN A 58 -2.60 5.33 0.51
N VAL A 59 -2.50 4.28 1.32
CA VAL A 59 -3.22 3.03 1.09
C VAL A 59 -4.16 2.67 2.23
N SER A 60 -5.28 2.03 1.89
CA SER A 60 -6.24 1.45 2.82
C SER A 60 -6.31 -0.06 2.62
N VAL A 61 -6.33 -0.82 3.71
CA VAL A 61 -6.42 -2.28 3.69
C VAL A 61 -7.83 -2.68 4.14
N PRO A 62 -8.63 -3.38 3.32
CA PRO A 62 -9.91 -3.89 3.79
C PRO A 62 -9.67 -4.91 4.90
N THR A 63 -10.04 -4.56 6.13
CA THR A 63 -10.03 -5.51 7.25
C THR A 63 -11.29 -6.35 7.15
N GLY A 64 -11.15 -7.62 6.81
CA GLY A 64 -12.20 -8.63 6.83
C GLY A 64 -11.63 -9.94 6.25
N ARG A 65 -11.79 -11.11 6.87
CA ARG A 65 -12.53 -11.55 8.06
C ARG A 65 -11.75 -12.72 8.67
#